data_AF-A0A956K7R9-F1
#
_entry.id   AF-A0A956K7R9-F1
#
_cell.length_a   1.000
_cell.length_b   1.000
_cell.length_c   1.000
_cell.angle_alpha   90.00
_cell.angle_beta   90.00
_cell.angle_gamma   90.00
#
_symmetry.space_group_name_H-M   'P 1'
#
loop_
_entity.id
_entity.type
_entity.pdbx_description
1 polymer ?
#
loop_
_entity_poly.entity_id
_entity_poly.type
_entity_poly.pdbx_seq_one_letter_code
_entity_poly.pdbx_strand_id
1 'polypeptide(L)'
;MGLTINDPYVRHWAVGAEVNYWLSNRMAIGLNGTAFFGARTPQYDRIRFQEGLLLTANRTLWQASIDYLYEPFYGKIALFNRLLLHWEFYTQIGGGAIHTQNIPRFQAIHPTPFNHITGQLNLGFGLRYYIQNLDFFSVNLGVRTFGYFDAYEPLDRGVSTDPGSGGDTIDDPTISIGDDPGPAYAKAKEQPLGERLAFNVLFFIGVSFHLPPTFEYSYRR
;
A
#
# COMPACT_ATOMS: atom_id res chain seq x y z
N MET A 1 5.39 8.03 -7.89
CA MET A 1 5.71 6.60 -8.07
C MET A 1 6.41 6.10 -6.82
N GLY A 2 6.31 4.81 -6.49
CA GLY A 2 6.95 4.29 -5.29
C GLY A 2 7.24 2.80 -5.34
N LEU A 3 7.97 2.32 -4.35
CA LEU A 3 8.32 0.92 -4.16
C LEU A 3 7.94 0.49 -2.74
N THR A 4 7.29 -0.66 -2.64
CA THR A 4 6.98 -1.28 -1.34
C THR A 4 8.22 -2.03 -0.84
N ILE A 5 8.53 -1.89 0.45
CA ILE A 5 9.76 -2.46 1.06
C ILE A 5 9.45 -3.53 2.12
N ASN A 6 8.24 -3.54 2.68
CA ASN A 6 7.90 -4.40 3.82
C ASN A 6 7.57 -5.87 3.46
N ASP A 7 7.46 -6.21 2.18
CA ASP A 7 7.08 -7.57 1.77
C ASP A 7 8.23 -8.24 1.00
N PRO A 8 8.91 -9.25 1.60
CA PRO A 8 9.96 -10.01 0.92
C PRO A 8 9.42 -10.89 -0.22
N TYR A 9 8.10 -11.18 -0.25
CA TYR A 9 7.45 -12.10 -1.17
C TYR A 9 6.74 -11.41 -2.34
N VAL A 10 6.35 -10.14 -2.19
CA VAL A 10 5.72 -9.36 -3.27
C VAL A 10 6.21 -7.91 -3.28
N ARG A 11 7.06 -7.59 -4.26
CA ARG A 11 7.54 -6.23 -4.49
C ARG A 11 6.63 -5.54 -5.49
N HIS A 12 5.91 -4.54 -5.02
CA HIS A 12 5.03 -3.72 -5.84
C HIS A 12 5.72 -2.40 -6.19
N TRP A 13 5.62 -2.00 -7.45
CA TRP A 13 5.76 -0.62 -7.87
C TRP A 13 4.40 0.06 -7.83
N ALA A 14 4.33 1.24 -7.24
CA ALA A 14 3.08 1.97 -7.04
C ALA A 14 3.07 3.23 -7.88
N VAL A 15 1.94 3.52 -8.50
CA VAL A 15 1.66 4.80 -9.16
C VAL A 15 0.46 5.39 -8.47
N GLY A 16 0.60 6.62 -7.98
CA GLY A 16 -0.49 7.30 -7.31
C GLY A 16 -0.58 8.76 -7.70
N ALA A 17 -1.75 9.32 -7.47
CA ALA A 17 -2.06 10.73 -7.64
C ALA A 17 -2.66 11.24 -6.33
N GLU A 18 -2.40 12.51 -6.03
CA GLU A 18 -2.91 13.18 -4.85
C GLU A 18 -3.37 14.58 -5.23
N VAL A 19 -4.53 14.96 -4.72
CA VAL A 19 -5.11 16.30 -4.89
C VAL A 19 -5.31 16.89 -3.50
N ASN A 20 -4.59 17.97 -3.20
CA ASN A 20 -4.59 18.62 -1.89
C ASN A 20 -5.27 19.98 -1.96
N TYR A 21 -6.23 20.21 -1.07
CA TYR A 21 -6.84 21.50 -0.82
C TYR A 21 -6.27 22.11 0.45
N TRP A 22 -5.57 23.24 0.30
CA TRP A 22 -4.92 23.96 1.40
C TRP A 22 -5.94 24.76 2.20
N LEU A 23 -6.12 24.39 3.46
CA LEU A 23 -6.96 25.12 4.43
C LEU A 23 -6.20 26.32 5.03
N SER A 24 -4.89 26.18 5.17
CA SER A 24 -3.97 27.18 5.69
C SER A 24 -2.58 26.96 5.08
N ASN A 25 -1.63 27.86 5.33
CA ASN A 25 -0.25 27.78 4.82
C ASN A 25 0.54 26.56 5.33
N ARG A 26 -0.04 25.70 6.18
CA ARG A 26 0.63 24.52 6.78
C ARG A 26 -0.27 23.29 6.85
N MET A 27 -1.52 23.40 6.39
CA MET A 27 -2.54 22.37 6.57
C MET A 27 -3.33 22.19 5.29
N ALA A 28 -3.46 20.94 4.86
CA ALA A 28 -4.28 20.58 3.72
C ALA A 28 -5.13 19.34 4.01
N ILE A 29 -6.24 19.24 3.30
CA ILE A 29 -7.00 18.00 3.17
C ILE A 29 -6.85 17.51 1.75
N GLY A 30 -6.48 16.24 1.61
CA GLY A 30 -6.15 15.60 0.36
C GLY A 30 -7.02 14.41 0.04
N LEU A 31 -7.27 14.21 -1.26
CA LEU A 31 -7.68 12.93 -1.81
C LEU A 31 -6.47 12.24 -2.40
N ASN A 32 -6.22 11.01 -1.98
CA ASN A 32 -5.15 10.19 -2.51
C ASN A 32 -5.71 8.92 -3.16
N GLY A 33 -5.16 8.59 -4.33
CA GLY A 33 -5.39 7.31 -4.99
C GLY A 33 -4.07 6.70 -5.41
N THR A 34 -3.84 5.43 -5.06
CA THR A 34 -2.63 4.71 -5.48
C THR A 34 -3.00 3.35 -6.04
N ALA A 35 -2.55 3.07 -7.26
CA ALA A 35 -2.60 1.76 -7.88
C ALA A 35 -1.25 1.05 -7.68
N PHE A 36 -1.32 -0.22 -7.32
CA PHE A 36 -0.17 -1.08 -7.10
C PHE A 36 -0.05 -2.06 -8.26
N PHE A 37 1.15 -2.13 -8.81
CA PHE A 37 1.48 -2.99 -9.93
C PHE A 37 2.71 -3.81 -9.54
N GLY A 38 2.75 -5.07 -9.94
CA GLY A 38 3.81 -5.99 -9.56
C GLY A 38 3.25 -7.32 -9.05
N ALA A 39 3.97 -8.39 -9.33
CA ALA A 39 3.63 -9.75 -8.97
C ALA A 39 4.87 -10.44 -8.39
N ARG A 40 4.60 -11.45 -7.55
CA ARG A 40 5.49 -12.37 -6.79
C ARG A 40 7.00 -12.16 -7.01
N THR A 41 7.74 -11.90 -5.95
CA THR A 41 9.21 -11.91 -5.99
C THR A 41 9.72 -13.34 -6.16
N PRO A 42 10.91 -13.54 -6.76
CA PRO A 42 11.56 -14.84 -6.87
C PRO A 42 11.84 -15.54 -5.52
N GLN A 43 11.70 -14.84 -4.39
CA GLN A 43 11.84 -15.43 -3.05
C GLN A 43 10.63 -16.28 -2.66
N TYR A 44 9.42 -15.93 -3.13
CA TYR A 44 8.22 -16.76 -2.96
C TYR A 44 8.40 -18.14 -3.59
N ASP A 45 8.94 -18.18 -4.80
CA ASP A 45 9.22 -19.44 -5.50
C ASP A 45 10.34 -20.21 -4.81
N ARG A 46 11.37 -19.53 -4.29
CA ARG A 46 12.48 -20.19 -3.61
C ARG A 46 12.06 -20.89 -2.30
N ILE A 47 11.24 -20.26 -1.47
CA ILE A 47 10.73 -20.89 -0.24
C ILE A 47 9.78 -22.04 -0.56
N ARG A 48 8.95 -21.88 -1.60
CA ARG A 48 8.12 -22.98 -2.12
C ARG A 48 8.95 -24.20 -2.54
N PHE A 49 10.09 -23.99 -3.19
CA PHE A 49 10.96 -25.08 -3.66
C PHE A 49 11.93 -25.62 -2.58
N GLN A 50 12.35 -24.80 -1.62
CA GLN A 50 13.32 -25.20 -0.58
C GLN A 50 12.67 -25.78 0.68
N GLU A 51 11.55 -25.20 1.12
CA GLU A 51 10.87 -25.61 2.36
C GLU A 51 9.62 -26.48 2.09
N GLY A 52 9.18 -26.59 0.83
CA GLY A 52 7.94 -27.29 0.48
C GLY A 52 6.67 -26.64 1.04
N LEU A 53 6.79 -25.44 1.63
CA LEU A 53 5.70 -24.71 2.26
C LEU A 53 5.09 -23.73 1.27
N LEU A 54 3.77 -23.77 1.14
CA LEU A 54 3.01 -22.83 0.34
C LEU A 54 2.48 -21.73 1.27
N LEU A 55 3.02 -20.52 1.15
CA LEU A 55 2.65 -19.38 1.98
C LEU A 55 1.33 -18.77 1.50
N THR A 56 0.43 -18.47 2.44
CA THR A 56 -0.75 -17.65 2.19
C THR A 56 -0.32 -16.19 2.07
N ALA A 57 -0.53 -15.60 0.90
CA ALA A 57 -0.11 -14.24 0.60
C ALA A 57 -1.18 -13.51 -0.19
N ASN A 58 -1.32 -12.21 0.06
CA ASN A 58 -2.27 -11.36 -0.63
C ASN A 58 -1.52 -10.25 -1.35
N ARG A 59 -2.04 -9.82 -2.50
CA ARG A 59 -1.53 -8.66 -3.24
C ARG A 59 -2.47 -7.48 -3.07
N THR A 60 -1.90 -6.30 -2.89
CA THR A 60 -2.66 -5.05 -2.94
C THR A 60 -2.84 -4.62 -4.39
N LEU A 61 -4.06 -4.26 -4.80
CA LEU A 61 -4.37 -3.81 -6.16
C LEU A 61 -4.45 -2.29 -6.24
N TRP A 62 -5.28 -1.67 -5.41
CA TRP A 62 -5.42 -0.22 -5.34
C TRP A 62 -5.86 0.22 -3.94
N GLN A 63 -5.62 1.49 -3.63
CA GLN A 63 -6.15 2.15 -2.44
C GLN A 63 -6.63 3.56 -2.78
N ALA A 64 -7.64 4.01 -2.05
CA ALA A 64 -8.11 5.39 -2.07
C ALA A 64 -8.33 5.88 -0.64
N SER A 65 -7.86 7.08 -0.32
CA SER A 65 -7.98 7.68 1.01
C SER A 65 -8.23 9.17 1.00
N ILE A 66 -8.83 9.63 2.10
CA ILE A 66 -8.88 11.04 2.48
C ILE A 66 -7.84 11.24 3.56
N ASP A 67 -6.97 12.22 3.36
CA ASP A 67 -5.82 12.43 4.21
C ASP A 67 -5.74 13.87 4.68
N TYR A 68 -5.36 14.06 5.94
CA TYR A 68 -4.99 15.34 6.50
C TYR A 68 -3.48 15.48 6.47
N LEU A 69 -2.99 16.57 5.88
CA LEU A 69 -1.58 16.90 5.75
C LEU A 69 -1.24 18.09 6.65
N TYR A 70 -0.13 17.97 7.38
CA TYR A 70 0.41 19.02 8.24
C TYR A 70 1.92 19.18 8.05
N GLU A 71 2.38 20.43 7.96
CA GLU A 71 3.78 20.80 7.74
C GLU A 71 4.39 21.42 9.01
N PRO A 72 5.04 20.63 9.89
CA PRO A 72 5.63 21.14 11.11
C PRO A 72 6.95 21.89 10.90
N PHE A 73 7.73 21.53 9.88
CA PHE A 73 9.08 22.06 9.67
C PHE A 73 9.29 22.53 8.23
N TYR A 74 9.97 23.66 8.10
CA TYR A 74 10.41 24.21 6.83
C TYR A 74 11.83 24.75 6.97
N GLY A 75 12.57 24.78 5.87
CA GLY A 75 13.93 25.29 5.88
C GLY A 75 14.43 25.69 4.50
N LYS A 76 15.63 26.27 4.51
CA LYS A 76 16.38 26.63 3.30
C LYS A 76 17.76 26.02 3.39
N ILE A 77 18.23 25.45 2.29
CA ILE A 77 19.59 24.92 2.16
C ILE A 77 20.24 25.63 0.98
N ALA A 78 21.45 26.17 1.18
CA ALA A 78 22.25 26.72 0.11
C ALA A 78 23.22 25.64 -0.39
N LEU A 79 22.96 25.07 -1.56
CA LEU A 79 23.89 24.16 -2.24
C LEU A 79 24.92 25.01 -3.03
N PHE A 80 26.21 24.76 -2.81
CA PHE A 80 27.32 25.43 -3.51
C PHE A 80 27.33 26.97 -3.42
N ASN A 81 26.74 27.53 -2.37
CA ASN A 81 26.64 28.98 -2.16
C ASN A 81 25.94 29.74 -3.32
N ARG A 82 25.20 29.03 -4.18
CA ARG A 82 24.54 29.58 -5.38
C ARG A 82 23.11 29.07 -5.58
N LEU A 83 22.81 27.84 -5.20
CA LEU A 83 21.48 27.24 -5.35
C LEU A 83 20.76 27.25 -4.00
N LEU A 84 19.73 28.08 -3.87
CA LEU A 84 18.88 28.11 -2.67
C LEU A 84 17.71 27.15 -2.86
N LEU A 85 17.74 26.02 -2.15
CA LEU A 85 16.66 25.04 -2.15
C LEU A 85 15.78 25.24 -0.91
N HIS A 86 14.49 25.41 -1.14
CA HIS A 86 13.49 25.41 -0.08
C HIS A 86 13.02 23.98 0.13
N TRP A 87 12.94 23.57 1.39
CA TRP A 87 12.43 22.25 1.75
C TRP A 87 11.39 22.37 2.85
N GLU A 88 10.40 21.48 2.78
CA GLU A 88 9.33 21.34 3.76
C GLU A 88 9.24 19.88 4.15
N PHE A 89 9.06 19.62 5.45
CA PHE A 89 8.70 18.30 5.93
C PHE A 89 7.20 18.30 6.21
N TYR A 90 6.51 17.30 5.68
CA TYR A 90 5.09 17.10 5.89
C TYR A 90 4.80 15.74 6.51
N THR A 91 3.78 15.74 7.34
CA THR A 91 3.16 14.56 7.92
C THR A 91 1.76 14.43 7.35
N GLN A 92 1.30 13.20 7.18
CA GLN A 92 0.00 12.90 6.62
C GLN A 92 -0.63 11.78 7.41
N ILE A 93 -1.89 11.92 7.77
CA ILE A 93 -2.67 10.87 8.41
C ILE A 93 -4.03 10.81 7.75
N GLY A 94 -4.51 9.61 7.48
CA GLY A 94 -5.77 9.46 6.78
C GLY A 94 -6.34 8.07 6.86
N GLY A 95 -7.46 7.91 6.19
CA GLY A 95 -8.19 6.65 6.15
C GLY A 95 -9.00 6.54 4.87
N GLY A 96 -9.32 5.30 4.51
CA GLY A 96 -10.09 5.04 3.30
C GLY A 96 -10.30 3.57 3.04
N ALA A 97 -10.30 3.20 1.77
CA ALA A 97 -10.50 1.82 1.33
C ALA A 97 -9.25 1.30 0.61
N ILE A 98 -8.95 0.02 0.85
CA ILE A 98 -7.90 -0.71 0.15
C ILE A 98 -8.50 -1.99 -0.43
N HIS A 99 -8.06 -2.31 -1.64
CA HIS A 99 -8.47 -3.50 -2.36
C HIS A 99 -7.31 -4.48 -2.41
N THR A 100 -7.48 -5.62 -1.77
CA THR A 100 -6.55 -6.75 -1.78
C THR A 100 -7.14 -7.92 -2.55
N GLN A 101 -6.26 -8.80 -3.02
CA GLN A 101 -6.63 -10.02 -3.68
C GLN A 101 -5.77 -11.16 -3.16
N ASN A 102 -6.42 -12.26 -2.79
CA ASN A 102 -5.71 -13.45 -2.34
C ASN A 102 -4.91 -14.09 -3.49
N ILE A 103 -3.77 -14.66 -3.16
CA ILE A 103 -2.99 -15.51 -4.06
C ILE A 103 -3.23 -16.96 -3.64
N PRO A 104 -3.97 -17.75 -4.44
CA PRO A 104 -4.26 -19.14 -4.11
C PRO A 104 -3.02 -19.98 -3.85
N ARG A 105 -2.98 -20.65 -2.71
CA ARG A 105 -1.93 -21.55 -2.24
C ARG A 105 -1.77 -22.73 -3.21
N PHE A 106 -2.90 -23.32 -3.60
CA PHE A 106 -2.99 -24.41 -4.56
C PHE A 106 -3.63 -23.96 -5.86
N GLN A 107 -2.91 -23.13 -6.64
CA GLN A 107 -3.43 -22.57 -7.90
C GLN A 107 -3.84 -23.62 -8.96
N ALA A 108 -3.33 -24.86 -8.87
CA ALA A 108 -3.71 -25.95 -9.75
C ALA A 108 -5.11 -26.53 -9.45
N ILE A 109 -5.57 -26.40 -8.20
CA ILE A 109 -6.86 -26.91 -7.74
C ILE A 109 -7.87 -25.76 -7.61
N HIS A 110 -7.40 -24.58 -7.21
CA HIS A 110 -8.18 -23.37 -7.03
C HIS A 110 -7.57 -22.22 -7.85
N PRO A 111 -7.83 -22.16 -9.16
CA PRO A 111 -7.23 -21.16 -10.05
C PRO A 111 -7.80 -19.75 -9.83
N THR A 112 -9.02 -19.64 -9.29
CA THR A 112 -9.73 -18.37 -9.14
C THR A 112 -9.40 -17.69 -7.80
N PRO A 113 -8.76 -16.50 -7.79
CA PRO A 113 -8.54 -15.72 -6.56
C PRO A 113 -9.82 -15.00 -6.12
N PHE A 114 -9.98 -14.75 -4.81
CA PHE A 114 -10.99 -13.81 -4.30
C PHE A 114 -10.41 -12.43 -4.05
N ASN A 115 -11.30 -11.44 -4.14
CA ASN A 115 -11.03 -10.03 -3.89
C ASN A 115 -11.62 -9.60 -2.55
N HIS A 116 -10.91 -8.72 -1.84
CA HIS A 116 -11.33 -8.17 -0.57
C HIS A 116 -11.15 -6.65 -0.56
N ILE A 117 -12.23 -5.91 -0.30
CA ILE A 117 -12.17 -4.48 -0.05
C ILE A 117 -12.41 -4.28 1.45
N THR A 118 -11.50 -3.55 2.07
CA THR A 118 -11.49 -3.32 3.52
C THR A 118 -11.13 -1.87 3.82
N GLY A 119 -11.43 -1.43 5.04
CA GLY A 119 -11.00 -0.13 5.54
C GLY A 119 -9.49 -0.11 5.77
N GLN A 120 -8.86 1.02 5.49
CA GLN A 120 -7.45 1.26 5.82
C GLN A 120 -7.28 2.52 6.66
N LEU A 121 -6.23 2.51 7.46
CA LEU A 121 -5.62 3.71 8.03
C LEU A 121 -4.25 3.91 7.40
N ASN A 122 -3.87 5.15 7.13
CA ASN A 122 -2.57 5.47 6.59
C ASN A 122 -1.86 6.55 7.41
N LEU A 123 -0.53 6.45 7.42
CA LEU A 123 0.38 7.41 8.03
C LEU A 123 1.55 7.64 7.08
N GLY A 124 1.76 8.89 6.69
CA GLY A 124 2.79 9.31 5.75
C GLY A 124 3.71 10.37 6.33
N PHE A 125 4.96 10.31 5.91
CA PHE A 125 5.97 11.31 6.16
C PHE A 125 6.66 11.62 4.83
N GLY A 126 6.89 12.90 4.55
CA GLY A 126 7.58 13.27 3.33
C GLY A 126 8.33 14.57 3.43
N LEU A 127 9.24 14.75 2.50
CA LEU A 127 10.03 15.93 2.23
C LEU A 127 9.62 16.45 0.87
N ARG A 128 9.27 17.73 0.81
CA ARG A 128 8.99 18.46 -0.42
C ARG A 128 10.09 19.45 -0.68
N TYR A 129 10.63 19.46 -1.89
CA TYR A 129 11.66 20.39 -2.35
C TYR A 129 11.12 21.28 -3.45
N TYR A 130 11.37 22.59 -3.32
CA TYR A 130 11.05 23.57 -4.33
C TYR A 130 12.32 24.01 -5.05
N ILE A 131 12.23 24.08 -6.37
CA ILE A 131 13.33 24.53 -7.22
C ILE A 131 13.24 26.05 -7.34
N GLN A 132 14.38 26.73 -7.22
CA GLN A 132 14.46 28.18 -7.39
C GLN A 132 13.92 28.60 -8.77
N ASN A 133 13.03 29.60 -8.79
CA ASN A 133 12.34 30.14 -9.98
C ASN A 133 11.25 29.23 -10.57
N LEU A 134 10.82 28.17 -9.87
CA LEU A 134 9.77 27.25 -10.34
C LEU A 134 8.72 27.00 -9.25
N ASP A 135 8.04 28.07 -8.81
CA ASP A 135 7.12 28.05 -7.66
C ASP A 135 5.91 27.12 -7.83
N PHE A 136 5.51 26.83 -9.08
CA PHE A 136 4.41 25.93 -9.41
C PHE A 136 4.79 24.44 -9.34
N PHE A 137 6.06 24.12 -9.11
CA PHE A 137 6.57 22.75 -9.18
C PHE A 137 7.38 22.38 -7.94
N SER A 138 7.16 21.17 -7.44
CA SER A 138 7.96 20.62 -6.35
C SER A 138 8.17 19.13 -6.52
N VAL A 139 9.25 18.63 -5.92
CA VAL A 139 9.58 17.21 -5.87
C VAL A 139 9.34 16.71 -4.45
N ASN A 140 8.62 15.59 -4.32
CA ASN A 140 8.31 14.98 -3.04
C ASN A 140 9.03 13.64 -2.91
N LEU A 141 9.57 13.39 -1.73
CA LEU A 141 10.20 12.13 -1.34
C LEU A 141 9.61 11.72 0.00
N GLY A 142 9.20 10.48 0.17
CA GLY A 142 8.60 10.11 1.45
C GLY A 142 8.34 8.64 1.63
N VAL A 143 7.79 8.33 2.79
CA VAL A 143 7.35 7.01 3.21
C VAL A 143 5.91 7.10 3.64
N ARG A 144 5.10 6.14 3.22
CA ARG A 144 3.72 5.99 3.66
C ARG A 144 3.49 4.56 4.10
N THR A 145 2.84 4.41 5.26
CA THR A 145 2.45 3.13 5.82
C THR A 145 0.93 3.03 5.79
N PHE A 146 0.42 1.87 5.39
CA PHE A 146 -0.99 1.51 5.39
C PHE A 146 -1.19 0.36 6.36
N GLY A 147 -2.15 0.49 7.27
CA GLY A 147 -2.64 -0.59 8.13
C GLY A 147 -4.06 -0.97 7.73
N TYR A 148 -4.32 -2.25 7.54
CA TYR A 148 -5.63 -2.76 7.11
C TYR A 148 -5.84 -4.20 7.57
N PHE A 149 -7.10 -4.65 7.56
CA PHE A 149 -7.45 -6.03 7.87
C PHE A 149 -7.63 -6.83 6.59
N ASP A 150 -6.75 -7.78 6.34
CA ASP A 150 -6.78 -8.62 5.16
C ASP A 150 -7.60 -9.91 5.38
N ALA A 151 -7.85 -10.65 4.31
CA ALA A 151 -8.53 -11.95 4.34
C ALA A 151 -7.61 -13.00 3.70
N TYR A 152 -6.95 -13.79 4.53
CA TYR A 152 -5.99 -14.79 4.09
C TYR A 152 -6.69 -16.11 3.74
N GLU A 153 -6.15 -16.83 2.75
CA GLU A 153 -6.63 -18.16 2.42
C GLU A 153 -6.70 -19.08 3.65
N PRO A 154 -7.84 -19.75 3.89
CA PRO A 154 -7.99 -20.70 4.99
C PRO A 154 -7.00 -21.86 4.88
N LEU A 155 -6.49 -22.32 6.03
CA LEU A 155 -5.55 -23.44 6.10
C LEU A 155 -6.17 -24.77 5.63
N ASP A 156 -7.49 -24.92 5.76
CA ASP A 156 -8.27 -26.12 5.40
C ASP A 156 -8.74 -26.11 3.92
N ARG A 157 -8.11 -25.28 3.07
CA ARG A 157 -8.39 -25.25 1.63
C ARG A 157 -7.19 -25.81 0.86
N GLY A 158 -7.33 -27.04 0.36
CA GLY A 158 -6.36 -27.76 -0.45
C GLY A 158 -5.80 -29.03 0.20
N VAL A 159 -4.65 -29.48 -0.29
CA VAL A 159 -4.03 -30.74 0.14
C VAL A 159 -3.45 -30.60 1.55
N SER A 160 -3.59 -31.63 2.39
CA SER A 160 -2.96 -31.67 3.71
C SER A 160 -1.46 -31.43 3.62
N THR A 161 -0.93 -30.63 4.55
CA THR A 161 0.52 -30.40 4.72
C THR A 161 1.13 -31.29 5.81
N ASP A 162 0.36 -32.19 6.43
CA ASP A 162 0.87 -33.13 7.44
C ASP A 162 1.67 -34.27 6.75
N PRO A 163 2.98 -34.45 7.05
CA PRO A 163 3.80 -35.50 6.48
C PRO A 163 3.27 -36.92 6.72
N GLY A 164 2.40 -37.11 7.72
CA GLY A 164 1.77 -38.39 8.04
C GLY A 164 0.43 -38.66 7.37
N SER A 165 -0.18 -37.67 6.70
CA SER A 165 -1.55 -37.82 6.18
C SER A 165 -1.65 -38.48 4.80
N GLY A 166 -0.56 -39.03 4.26
CA GLY A 166 -0.60 -39.84 3.04
C GLY A 166 -1.15 -39.15 1.78
N GLY A 167 -1.22 -37.82 1.75
CA GLY A 167 -1.87 -37.08 0.66
C GLY A 167 -3.39 -36.93 0.80
N ASP A 168 -3.97 -37.24 1.95
CA ASP A 168 -5.37 -36.92 2.25
C ASP A 168 -5.58 -35.41 2.10
N THR A 169 -6.59 -35.03 1.32
CA THR A 169 -6.98 -33.62 1.19
C THR A 169 -7.68 -33.19 2.48
N ILE A 170 -7.14 -32.22 3.21
CA ILE A 170 -7.95 -31.40 4.14
C ILE A 170 -8.68 -30.37 3.26
N ASP A 171 -9.41 -30.85 2.26
CA ASP A 171 -10.35 -30.00 1.53
C ASP A 171 -11.63 -30.09 2.32
N ASP A 172 -11.88 -29.08 3.16
CA ASP A 172 -13.22 -28.90 3.70
C ASP A 172 -14.16 -28.69 2.49
N PRO A 173 -15.07 -29.66 2.21
CA PRO A 173 -15.86 -29.66 0.99
C PRO A 173 -16.81 -28.46 0.93
N THR A 174 -16.99 -27.73 2.04
CA THR A 174 -17.78 -26.50 2.09
C THR A 174 -17.03 -25.26 1.58
N ILE A 175 -15.69 -25.28 1.59
CA ILE A 175 -14.84 -24.16 1.11
C ILE A 175 -14.06 -24.47 -0.17
N SER A 176 -14.02 -25.73 -0.57
CA SER A 176 -13.41 -26.23 -1.81
C SER A 176 -14.47 -26.64 -2.85
N ILE A 177 -15.65 -25.98 -2.85
CA ILE A 177 -16.74 -26.21 -3.81
C ILE A 177 -16.30 -25.73 -5.20
N GLY A 178 -15.63 -26.59 -5.96
CA GLY A 178 -15.13 -26.28 -7.30
C GLY A 178 -14.26 -25.01 -7.33
N ASP A 179 -14.36 -24.25 -8.42
CA ASP A 179 -13.60 -23.02 -8.61
C ASP A 179 -14.23 -21.77 -7.94
N ASP A 180 -15.32 -21.92 -7.17
CA ASP A 180 -15.98 -20.78 -6.51
C ASP A 180 -15.16 -20.27 -5.32
N PRO A 181 -14.67 -19.02 -5.35
CA PRO A 181 -13.86 -18.50 -4.25
C PRO A 181 -14.72 -17.89 -3.12
N GLY A 182 -16.04 -17.82 -3.27
CA GLY A 182 -16.97 -17.21 -2.30
C GLY A 182 -16.97 -17.87 -0.92
N PRO A 183 -17.12 -19.20 -0.80
CA PRO A 183 -17.09 -19.89 0.48
C PRO A 183 -15.75 -19.76 1.22
N ALA A 184 -14.64 -19.82 0.49
CA ALA A 184 -13.31 -19.62 1.04
C ALA A 184 -13.11 -18.18 1.56
N TYR A 185 -13.65 -17.18 0.86
CA TYR A 185 -13.64 -15.80 1.32
C TYR A 185 -14.48 -15.60 2.59
N ALA A 186 -15.62 -16.28 2.73
CA ALA A 186 -16.43 -16.23 3.95
C ALA A 186 -15.64 -16.75 5.16
N LYS A 187 -15.00 -17.92 5.04
CA LYS A 187 -14.16 -18.50 6.10
C LYS A 187 -12.90 -17.65 6.38
N ALA A 188 -12.30 -17.03 5.35
CA ALA A 188 -11.16 -16.12 5.53
C ALA A 188 -11.51 -14.90 6.40
N LYS A 189 -12.77 -14.45 6.39
CA LYS A 189 -13.24 -13.32 7.24
C LYS A 189 -13.50 -13.71 8.69
N GLU A 190 -13.62 -15.00 8.99
CA GLU A 190 -13.86 -15.49 10.35
C GLU A 190 -12.55 -15.61 11.15
N GLN A 191 -11.40 -15.53 10.49
CA GLN A 191 -10.09 -15.54 11.15
C GLN A 191 -9.97 -14.40 12.17
N PRO A 192 -9.25 -14.61 13.29
CA PRO A 192 -9.05 -13.60 14.31
C PRO A 192 -8.48 -12.29 13.74
N LEU A 193 -9.00 -11.14 14.20
CA LEU A 193 -8.56 -9.81 13.76
C LEU A 193 -7.05 -9.59 13.91
N GLY A 194 -6.43 -10.17 14.94
CA GLY A 194 -4.99 -10.06 15.19
C GLY A 194 -4.14 -10.75 14.12
N GLU A 195 -4.64 -11.84 13.52
CA GLU A 195 -3.95 -12.57 12.45
C GLU A 195 -4.17 -11.91 11.08
N ARG A 196 -5.24 -11.13 10.95
CA ARG A 196 -5.63 -10.43 9.73
C ARG A 196 -5.02 -9.04 9.60
N LEU A 197 -4.37 -8.52 10.64
CA LEU A 197 -3.78 -7.18 10.60
C LEU A 197 -2.54 -7.18 9.71
N ALA A 198 -2.63 -6.46 8.59
CA ALA A 198 -1.56 -6.33 7.62
C ALA A 198 -1.03 -4.89 7.57
N PHE A 199 0.27 -4.76 7.30
CA PHE A 199 0.94 -3.47 7.12
C PHE A 199 1.69 -3.43 5.80
N ASN A 200 1.50 -2.35 5.04
CA ASN A 200 2.24 -2.10 3.81
C ASN A 200 2.99 -0.76 3.90
N VAL A 201 4.30 -0.79 3.67
CA VAL A 201 5.15 0.40 3.69
C VAL A 201 5.63 0.71 2.28
N LEU A 202 5.28 1.90 1.80
CA LEU A 202 5.58 2.44 0.48
C LEU A 202 6.56 3.60 0.59
N PHE A 203 7.72 3.46 -0.04
CA PHE A 203 8.61 4.59 -0.32
C PHE A 203 8.20 5.21 -1.64
N PHE A 204 8.08 6.54 -1.71
CA PHE A 204 7.67 7.21 -2.93
C PHE A 204 8.57 8.39 -3.29
N ILE A 205 8.68 8.60 -4.59
CA ILE A 205 9.16 9.82 -5.22
C ILE A 205 8.07 10.34 -6.14
N GLY A 206 7.75 11.62 -6.03
CA GLY A 206 6.66 12.24 -6.77
C GLY A 206 7.00 13.67 -7.18
N VAL A 207 6.18 14.20 -8.07
CA VAL A 207 6.18 15.62 -8.43
C VAL A 207 4.81 16.19 -8.09
N SER A 208 4.78 17.44 -7.64
CA SER A 208 3.54 18.16 -7.35
C SER A 208 3.50 19.45 -8.15
N PHE A 209 2.29 19.77 -8.63
CA PHE A 209 1.97 21.01 -9.30
C PHE A 209 1.06 21.84 -8.41
N HIS A 210 1.42 23.10 -8.19
CA HIS A 210 0.66 24.02 -7.34
C HIS A 210 -0.13 25.00 -8.19
N LEU A 211 -1.42 25.16 -7.87
CA LEU A 211 -2.35 26.04 -8.59
C LEU A 211 -2.95 27.07 -7.61
N PRO A 212 -3.08 28.35 -8.01
CA PRO A 212 -2.60 28.96 -9.25
C PRO A 212 -1.06 29.01 -9.32
N PRO A 213 -0.46 29.03 -10.53
CA PRO A 213 1.00 28.95 -10.71
C PRO A 213 1.78 30.18 -10.24
N THR A 214 1.08 31.23 -9.79
CA THR A 214 1.65 32.48 -9.27
C THR A 214 1.07 32.76 -7.89
N PHE A 215 1.93 32.90 -6.87
CA PHE A 215 1.53 33.26 -5.52
C PHE A 215 1.93 34.71 -5.24
N GLU A 216 0.95 35.62 -5.09
CA GLU A 216 1.18 36.88 -4.41
C GLU A 216 1.01 36.66 -2.90
N TYR A 217 2.08 36.87 -2.12
CA TYR A 217 1.98 37.00 -0.68
C TYR A 217 1.26 38.31 -0.34
N SER A 218 -0.07 38.30 -0.32
CA SER A 218 -0.83 39.40 0.25
C SER A 218 -0.74 39.32 1.78
N TYR A 219 0.17 40.12 2.35
CA TYR A 219 0.09 40.46 3.76
C TYR A 219 -1.17 41.29 3.96
N ARG A 220 -2.24 40.70 4.50
CA ARG A 220 -3.29 41.49 5.13
C ARG A 220 -2.64 42.24 6.30
N ARG A 221 -2.48 43.55 6.12
CA ARG A 221 -2.09 44.50 7.17
C ARG A 221 -3.11 44.51 8.29
#